data_AF-A0A383C8I3-F1
#
_entry.id   AF-A0A383C8I3-F1
#
_cell.length_a   1.000
_cell.length_b   1.000
_cell.length_c   1.000
_cell.angle_alpha   90.00
_cell.angle_beta   90.00
_cell.angle_gamma   90.00
#
_symmetry.space_group_name_H-M   'P 1'
#
loop_
_entity.id
_entity.type
_entity.pdbx_description
1 polymer ?
#
loop_
_entity_poly.entity_id
_entity_poly.type
_entity_poly.pdbx_seq_one_letter_code
_entity_poly.pdbx_strand_id
1 'polypeptide(L)'
;MEKQKTEIIRLLKHKKKTCARLLQKIGEQMEAVNNQDDSRLAVIIEDKEGLIAGLNDTDQKISDLARDLDEATRESLAREFEELARRIETDLEKIIEQEIVCQEKLNIVKNEVLEKIKGVKNGQIFLKGYGISPRIKPKISKNV
;
A
#
# COMPACT_ATOMS: atom_id res chain seq x y z
N MET A 1 -2.21 -4.05 38.80
CA MET A 1 -0.98 -3.37 38.37
C MET A 1 0.03 -4.32 37.72
N GLU A 2 0.65 -5.29 38.41
CA GLU A 2 1.63 -6.21 37.77
C GLU A 2 1.10 -7.03 36.57
N LYS A 3 -0.16 -7.49 36.65
CA LYS A 3 -0.80 -8.18 35.52
C LYS A 3 -1.01 -7.29 34.30
N GLN A 4 -1.39 -6.01 34.51
CA GLN A 4 -1.56 -5.03 33.43
C GLN A 4 -0.21 -4.68 32.81
N LYS A 5 0.82 -4.48 33.64
CA LYS A 5 2.20 -4.26 33.18
C LYS A 5 2.66 -5.41 32.27
N THR A 6 2.52 -6.65 32.74
CA THR A 6 2.89 -7.85 31.97
C THR A 6 2.13 -7.96 30.64
N GLU A 7 0.85 -7.60 30.63
CA GLU A 7 0.03 -7.63 29.42
C GLU A 7 0.45 -6.56 28.41
N ILE A 8 0.74 -5.33 28.85
CA ILE A 8 1.26 -4.27 27.96
C ILE A 8 2.58 -4.72 27.32
N ILE A 9 3.46 -5.36 28.09
CA ILE A 9 4.73 -5.90 27.55
C ILE A 9 4.47 -6.95 26.48
N ARG A 10 3.49 -7.83 26.69
CA ARG A 10 3.08 -8.84 25.70
C ARG A 10 2.58 -8.18 24.42
N LEU A 11 1.74 -7.14 24.54
CA LEU A 11 1.19 -6.38 23.42
C LEU A 11 2.27 -5.60 22.66
N LEU A 12 3.23 -4.97 23.34
CA LEU A 12 4.36 -4.28 22.69
C LEU A 12 5.25 -5.25 21.91
N LYS A 13 5.53 -6.44 22.46
CA LYS A 13 6.26 -7.49 21.74
C LYS A 13 5.48 -8.00 20.53
N HIS A 14 4.16 -8.12 20.64
CA HIS A 14 3.28 -8.44 19.51
C HIS A 14 3.35 -7.35 18.43
N LYS A 15 3.22 -6.08 18.82
CA LYS A 15 3.32 -4.92 17.93
C LYS A 15 4.59 -4.96 17.11
N LYS A 16 5.75 -5.14 17.74
CA LYS A 16 7.05 -5.28 17.03
C LYS A 16 7.04 -6.40 15.98
N LYS A 17 6.49 -7.57 16.31
CA LYS A 17 6.41 -8.69 15.36
C LYS A 17 5.50 -8.35 14.18
N THR A 18 4.40 -7.65 14.43
CA THR A 18 3.48 -7.22 13.39
C THR A 18 4.12 -6.15 12.49
N CYS A 19 4.86 -5.17 13.05
CA CYS A 19 5.65 -4.22 12.26
C CYS A 19 6.69 -4.92 11.37
N ALA A 20 7.40 -5.93 11.89
CA ALA A 20 8.35 -6.70 11.08
C ALA A 20 7.67 -7.46 9.92
N ARG A 21 6.48 -8.02 10.15
CA ARG A 21 5.67 -8.64 9.09
C ARG A 21 5.19 -7.62 8.06
N LEU A 22 4.81 -6.43 8.51
CA LEU A 22 4.37 -5.36 7.62
C LEU A 22 5.52 -4.88 6.73
N LEU A 23 6.73 -4.72 7.28
CA LEU A 23 7.94 -4.44 6.49
C LEU A 23 8.23 -5.52 5.45
N GLN A 24 8.08 -6.80 5.79
CA GLN A 24 8.22 -7.89 4.82
C GLN A 24 7.19 -7.75 3.69
N LYS A 25 5.93 -7.48 4.02
CA LYS A 25 4.85 -7.31 3.05
C LYS A 25 5.07 -6.12 2.13
N ILE A 26 5.66 -5.04 2.61
CA ILE A 26 6.05 -3.90 1.78
C ILE A 26 7.19 -4.26 0.82
N GLY A 27 8.15 -5.08 1.26
CA GLY A 27 9.15 -5.67 0.36
C GLY A 27 8.50 -6.47 -0.77
N GLU A 28 7.56 -7.35 -0.43
CA GLU A 28 6.79 -8.16 -1.40
C GLU A 28 5.96 -7.28 -2.35
N GLN A 29 5.35 -6.20 -1.85
CA GLN A 29 4.62 -5.22 -2.65
C GLN A 29 5.54 -4.56 -3.67
N MET A 30 6.75 -4.18 -3.26
CA MET A 30 7.67 -3.50 -4.15
C MET A 30 8.13 -4.44 -5.29
N GLU A 31 8.31 -5.73 -5.01
CA GLU A 31 8.52 -6.74 -6.06
C GLU A 31 7.33 -6.86 -7.00
N ALA A 32 6.10 -6.95 -6.46
CA ALA A 32 4.89 -7.09 -7.26
C ALA A 32 4.69 -5.89 -8.20
N VAL A 33 4.93 -4.66 -7.72
CA VAL A 33 4.87 -3.43 -8.53
C VAL A 33 5.94 -3.43 -9.62
N ASN A 34 7.18 -3.79 -9.30
CA ASN A 34 8.26 -3.83 -10.30
C ASN A 34 7.98 -4.88 -11.40
N ASN A 35 7.30 -5.98 -11.05
CA ASN A 35 6.93 -7.04 -11.97
C ASN A 35 5.57 -6.81 -12.67
N GLN A 36 4.88 -5.71 -12.38
CA GLN A 36 3.53 -5.42 -12.89
C GLN A 36 2.52 -6.56 -12.60
N ASP A 37 2.68 -7.23 -11.46
CA ASP A 37 1.80 -8.31 -11.02
C ASP A 37 0.66 -7.74 -10.16
N ASP A 38 -0.35 -7.21 -10.84
CA ASP A 38 -1.53 -6.58 -10.20
C ASP A 38 -2.32 -7.57 -9.32
N SER A 39 -2.30 -8.86 -9.69
CA SER A 39 -3.03 -9.90 -8.94
C SER A 39 -2.40 -10.16 -7.58
N ARG A 40 -1.07 -10.31 -7.54
CA ARG A 40 -0.30 -10.46 -6.31
C ARG A 40 -0.32 -9.17 -5.49
N LEU A 41 -0.29 -8.01 -6.15
CA LEU A 41 -0.36 -6.71 -5.47
C LEU A 41 -1.67 -6.54 -4.69
N ALA A 42 -2.81 -6.93 -5.26
CA ALA A 42 -4.11 -6.86 -4.59
C ALA A 42 -4.13 -7.69 -3.29
N VAL A 43 -3.67 -8.95 -3.35
CA VAL A 43 -3.60 -9.83 -2.17
C VAL A 43 -2.68 -9.25 -1.09
N ILE A 44 -1.53 -8.68 -1.49
CA ILE A 44 -0.60 -8.06 -0.53
C ILE A 44 -1.25 -6.84 0.15
N ILE A 45 -2.04 -6.04 -0.58
CA ILE A 45 -2.73 -4.88 0.00
C ILE A 45 -3.75 -5.35 1.06
N GLU A 46 -4.57 -6.36 0.75
CA GLU A 46 -5.53 -6.92 1.71
C GLU A 46 -4.83 -7.47 2.98
N ASP A 47 -3.73 -8.21 2.80
CA ASP A 47 -2.91 -8.70 3.91
C ASP A 47 -2.41 -7.55 4.81
N LYS A 48 -1.90 -6.46 4.21
CA LYS A 48 -1.41 -5.28 4.94
C LYS A 48 -2.53 -4.57 5.67
N GLU A 49 -3.70 -4.39 5.06
CA GLU A 49 -4.86 -3.77 5.70
C GLU A 49 -5.26 -4.54 6.97
N GLY A 50 -5.27 -5.88 6.90
CA GLY A 50 -5.49 -6.73 8.08
C GLY A 50 -4.43 -6.54 9.18
N LEU A 51 -3.15 -6.43 8.81
CA LEU A 51 -2.06 -6.18 9.77
C LEU A 51 -2.17 -4.79 10.41
N ILE A 52 -2.53 -3.76 9.65
CA ILE A 52 -2.71 -2.39 10.14
C ILE A 52 -3.91 -2.30 11.08
N ALA A 53 -5.04 -2.93 10.74
CA ALA A 53 -6.19 -3.02 11.62
C ALA A 53 -5.82 -3.70 12.96
N GLY A 54 -5.07 -4.82 12.90
CA GLY A 54 -4.59 -5.50 14.10
C GLY A 54 -3.59 -4.68 14.94
N LEU A 55 -2.78 -3.83 14.31
CA LEU A 55 -1.92 -2.87 15.00
C LEU A 55 -2.75 -1.82 15.75
N ASN A 56 -3.76 -1.25 15.11
CA ASN A 56 -4.65 -0.26 15.74
C ASN A 56 -5.39 -0.86 16.95
N ASP A 57 -5.89 -2.09 16.82
CA ASP A 57 -6.52 -2.80 17.94
C ASP A 57 -5.54 -3.04 19.10
N THR A 58 -4.28 -3.35 18.78
CA THR A 58 -3.22 -3.54 19.79
C THR A 58 -2.91 -2.23 20.50
N ASP A 59 -2.82 -1.12 19.76
CA ASP A 59 -2.55 0.20 20.30
C ASP A 59 -3.68 0.71 21.18
N GLN A 60 -4.93 0.48 20.77
CA GLN A 60 -6.09 0.81 21.60
C GLN A 60 -6.07 0.03 22.93
N LYS A 61 -5.79 -1.27 22.89
CA LYS A 61 -5.66 -2.09 24.11
C LYS A 61 -4.53 -1.63 25.02
N ILE A 62 -3.39 -1.24 24.46
CA ILE A 62 -2.27 -0.68 25.23
C ILE A 62 -2.72 0.64 25.89
N SER A 63 -3.37 1.53 25.14
CA SER A 63 -3.87 2.81 25.65
C SER A 63 -4.87 2.63 26.80
N ASP A 64 -5.84 1.72 26.63
CA ASP A 64 -6.84 1.40 27.65
C ASP A 64 -6.19 0.85 28.93
N LEU A 65 -5.23 -0.08 28.79
CA LEU A 65 -4.49 -0.64 29.93
C LEU A 65 -3.59 0.39 30.61
N ALA A 66 -2.99 1.31 29.84
CA ALA A 66 -2.09 2.33 30.36
C ALA A 66 -2.84 3.45 31.11
N ARG A 67 -4.09 3.74 30.74
CA ARG A 67 -4.93 4.75 31.40
C ARG A 67 -5.20 4.42 32.88
N ASP A 68 -5.25 3.13 33.19
CA ASP A 68 -5.57 2.64 34.54
C ASP A 68 -4.30 2.43 35.40
N LEU A 69 -3.11 2.75 34.89
CA LEU A 69 -1.85 2.69 35.64
C LEU A 69 -1.55 4.00 36.37
N ASP A 70 -0.90 3.91 37.52
CA ASP A 70 -0.35 5.07 38.23
C ASP A 70 0.86 5.66 37.49
N GLU A 71 1.14 6.94 37.76
CA GLU A 71 2.21 7.71 37.10
C GLU A 71 3.59 7.05 37.25
N ALA A 72 3.93 6.54 38.44
CA ALA A 72 5.24 5.94 38.69
C ALA A 72 5.42 4.64 37.89
N THR A 73 4.37 3.80 37.81
CA THR A 73 4.39 2.59 36.97
C THR A 73 4.46 2.92 35.49
N ARG A 74 3.77 3.98 35.03
CA ARG A 74 3.82 4.44 33.65
C ARG A 74 5.20 4.96 33.26
N GLU A 75 5.83 5.79 34.10
CA GLU A 75 7.19 6.28 33.87
C GLU A 75 8.22 5.13 33.87
N SER A 76 8.09 4.18 34.80
CA SER A 76 8.95 2.99 34.82
C SER A 76 8.82 2.18 33.53
N LEU A 77 7.60 1.99 33.03
CA LEU A 77 7.34 1.26 31.80
C LEU A 77 7.88 2.01 30.57
N ALA A 78 7.69 3.33 30.51
CA ALA A 78 8.20 4.17 29.44
C ALA A 78 9.74 4.08 29.33
N ARG A 79 10.46 4.13 30.46
CA ARG A 79 11.92 3.96 30.49
C ARG A 79 12.35 2.56 30.10
N GLU A 80 11.66 1.52 30.57
CA GLU A 80 11.99 0.13 30.28
C GLU A 80 11.81 -0.22 28.79
N PHE A 81 10.85 0.41 28.12
CA PHE A 81 10.51 0.13 26.72
C PHE A 81 10.88 1.24 25.74
N GLU A 82 11.65 2.23 26.17
CA GLU A 82 12.05 3.36 25.34
C GLU A 82 12.75 2.91 24.05
N GLU A 83 13.70 1.99 24.16
CA GLU A 83 14.41 1.45 22.99
C GLU A 83 13.48 0.67 22.07
N LEU A 84 12.53 -0.09 22.64
CA LEU A 84 11.54 -0.84 21.87
C LEU A 84 10.61 0.11 21.11
N ALA A 85 10.15 1.18 21.77
CA ALA A 85 9.32 2.21 21.18
C ALA A 85 10.04 2.91 20.02
N ARG A 86 11.29 3.37 20.24
CA ARG A 86 12.10 3.97 19.17
C ARG A 86 12.28 3.06 17.96
N ARG A 87 12.53 1.76 18.18
CA ARG A 87 12.64 0.79 17.07
C ARG A 87 11.32 0.65 16.30
N ILE A 88 10.19 0.60 17.01
CA ILE A 88 8.86 0.54 16.37
C ILE A 88 8.58 1.81 15.58
N GLU A 89 8.90 2.99 16.11
CA GLU A 89 8.76 4.27 15.41
C GLU A 89 9.60 4.31 14.14
N THR A 90 10.88 3.92 14.20
CA THR A 90 11.74 3.83 13.01
C THR A 90 11.20 2.84 11.97
N ASP A 91 10.66 1.70 12.40
CA ASP A 91 10.05 0.74 11.48
C ASP A 91 8.79 1.32 10.82
N LEU A 92 7.96 2.06 11.56
CA LEU A 92 6.77 2.74 11.04
C LEU A 92 7.12 3.87 10.07
N GLU A 93 8.15 4.66 10.36
CA GLU A 93 8.65 5.70 9.44
C GLU A 93 9.08 5.08 8.11
N LYS A 94 9.86 4.00 8.14
CA LYS A 94 10.27 3.26 6.93
C LYS A 94 9.08 2.71 6.16
N ILE A 95 8.08 2.17 6.86
CA ILE A 95 6.83 1.71 6.25
C ILE A 95 6.17 2.86 5.47
N ILE A 96 6.01 4.03 6.10
CA ILE A 96 5.39 5.20 5.47
C ILE A 96 6.17 5.67 4.25
N GLU A 97 7.50 5.79 4.37
CA GLU A 97 8.36 6.18 3.24
C GLU A 97 8.21 5.24 2.05
N GLN A 98 8.22 3.92 2.28
CA GLN A 98 8.09 2.94 1.21
C GLN A 98 6.70 2.93 0.57
N GLU A 99 5.63 3.16 1.34
CA GLU A 99 4.28 3.30 0.79
C GLU A 99 4.16 4.52 -0.12
N ILE A 100 4.76 5.65 0.26
CA ILE A 100 4.79 6.86 -0.58
C ILE A 100 5.48 6.57 -1.91
N VAL A 101 6.67 5.93 -1.87
CA VAL A 101 7.40 5.55 -3.09
C VAL A 101 6.56 4.60 -3.96
N CYS A 102 5.87 3.64 -3.35
CA CYS A 102 4.99 2.74 -4.09
C CYS A 102 3.83 3.48 -4.74
N GLN A 103 3.20 4.42 -4.02
CA GLN A 103 2.10 5.23 -4.53
C GLN A 103 2.52 6.08 -5.73
N GLU A 104 3.70 6.69 -5.68
CA GLU A 104 4.28 7.45 -6.79
C GLU A 104 4.47 6.57 -8.03
N LYS A 105 5.05 5.38 -7.87
CA LYS A 105 5.22 4.42 -8.98
C LYS A 105 3.89 4.00 -9.60
N LEU A 106 2.90 3.67 -8.78
CA LEU A 106 1.57 3.29 -9.26
C LEU A 106 0.87 4.44 -10.01
N ASN A 107 1.07 5.69 -9.57
CA ASN A 107 0.56 6.86 -10.27
C ASN A 107 1.20 7.04 -11.66
N ILE A 108 2.49 6.78 -11.81
CA ILE A 108 3.18 6.81 -13.11
C ILE A 108 2.56 5.75 -14.03
N VAL A 109 2.45 4.49 -13.57
CA VAL A 109 1.86 3.39 -14.35
C VAL A 109 0.42 3.72 -14.76
N LYS A 110 -0.39 4.26 -13.84
CA LYS A 110 -1.76 4.71 -14.12
C LYS A 110 -1.80 5.73 -15.26
N ASN A 111 -0.91 6.73 -15.23
CA ASN A 111 -0.86 7.76 -16.26
C ASN A 111 -0.45 7.19 -17.62
N GLU A 112 0.53 6.28 -17.66
CA GLU A 112 0.93 5.59 -18.90
C GLU A 112 -0.22 4.78 -19.51
N VAL A 113 -0.96 4.03 -18.68
CA VAL A 113 -2.11 3.25 -19.11
C VAL A 113 -3.21 4.17 -19.66
N LEU A 114 -3.47 5.31 -19.00
CA LEU A 114 -4.43 6.30 -19.47
C LEU A 114 -4.07 6.86 -20.86
N GLU A 115 -2.80 7.17 -21.11
CA GLU A 115 -2.35 7.64 -22.42
C GLU A 115 -2.49 6.54 -23.49
N LYS A 116 -2.16 5.29 -23.17
CA LYS A 116 -2.39 4.15 -24.09
C LYS A 116 -3.87 3.99 -24.43
N ILE A 117 -4.77 4.11 -23.46
CA ILE A 117 -6.22 4.05 -23.68
C ILE A 117 -6.70 5.20 -24.59
N LYS A 118 -6.21 6.43 -24.39
CA LYS A 118 -6.51 7.55 -25.29
C LYS A 118 -6.06 7.27 -26.72
N GLY A 119 -4.85 6.71 -26.88
CA GLY A 119 -4.33 6.27 -28.18
C GLY A 119 -5.24 5.25 -28.87
N VAL A 120 -5.70 4.23 -28.13
CA VAL A 120 -6.65 3.22 -28.63
C VAL A 120 -7.98 3.84 -29.05
N LYS A 121 -8.55 4.74 -28.23
CA LYS A 121 -9.80 5.45 -28.55
C LYS A 121 -9.65 6.28 -29.84
N ASN A 122 -8.53 6.98 -30.00
CA ASN A 122 -8.25 7.74 -31.22
C ASN A 122 -8.11 6.82 -32.42
N GLY A 123 -7.39 5.70 -32.30
CA GLY A 123 -7.30 4.67 -33.33
C GLY A 123 -8.67 4.12 -33.74
N GLN A 124 -9.55 3.84 -32.78
CA GLN A 124 -10.92 3.39 -33.06
C GLN A 124 -11.71 4.43 -33.85
N ILE A 125 -11.55 5.72 -33.57
CA ILE A 125 -12.18 6.80 -34.36
C ILE A 125 -11.67 6.79 -35.80
N PHE A 126 -10.35 6.65 -36.02
CA PHE A 126 -9.79 6.55 -37.36
C PHE A 126 -10.29 5.30 -38.12
N LEU A 127 -10.45 4.17 -37.42
CA LEU A 127 -10.93 2.92 -38.00
C LEU A 127 -12.42 2.92 -38.32
N LYS A 128 -13.25 3.77 -37.71
CA LYS A 128 -14.67 3.93 -38.10
C LYS A 128 -14.84 4.35 -39.57
N GLY A 129 -13.82 4.95 -40.19
CA GLY A 129 -13.79 5.24 -41.63
C GLY A 129 -13.42 4.04 -42.52
N TYR A 130 -12.95 2.93 -41.94
CA TYR A 130 -12.59 1.70 -42.65
C TYR A 130 -13.62 0.60 -42.35
N GLY A 131 -14.65 0.51 -43.20
CA GLY A 131 -15.71 -0.51 -43.11
C GLY A 131 -17.12 0.02 -43.34
N ILE A 132 -17.31 1.35 -43.31
CA ILE A 132 -18.58 2.01 -43.60
C ILE A 132 -18.40 2.84 -44.87
N SER A 133 -19.09 2.45 -45.93
CA SER A 133 -19.09 3.02 -47.29
C SER A 133 -18.02 2.46 -48.27
N PRO A 134 -18.44 2.00 -49.47
CA PRO A 134 -17.49 1.70 -50.54
C PRO A 134 -16.72 2.99 -50.87
N ARG A 135 -15.39 2.93 -50.81
CA ARG A 135 -14.53 3.99 -51.36
C ARG A 135 -15.11 4.40 -52.71
N ILE A 136 -15.41 5.69 -52.86
CA ILE A 136 -15.68 6.29 -54.17
C ILE A 136 -14.53 5.83 -55.06
N LYS A 137 -14.79 4.89 -55.97
CA LYS A 137 -13.79 4.48 -56.96
C LYS A 137 -13.42 5.78 -57.67
N PRO A 138 -12.14 6.17 -57.74
CA PRO A 138 -11.77 7.28 -58.58
C PRO A 138 -12.31 6.94 -59.97
N LYS A 139 -13.15 7.82 -60.53
CA LYS A 139 -13.53 7.72 -61.93
C LYS A 139 -12.25 7.92 -62.71
N ILE A 140 -11.58 6.81 -63.07
CA ILE A 140 -10.51 6.83 -64.04
C ILE A 140 -11.17 7.32 -65.32
N SER A 141 -10.95 8.59 -65.64
CA SER A 141 -11.36 9.18 -66.90
C SER A 141 -10.71 8.35 -68.01
N LYS A 142 -11.52 7.53 -68.68
CA LYS A 142 -11.15 7.01 -70.01
C LYS A 142 -11.42 8.13 -71.01
N ASN A 143 -10.50 9.08 -71.08
CA ASN A 143 -10.29 9.82 -72.32
C ASN A 143 -9.09 9.18 -73.00
N VAL A 144 -9.39 8.21 -73.87
CA VAL A 144 -8.54 7.80 -74.99
C VAL A 144 -9.15 8.45 -76.22
#